data_AF-A0A955PJG9-F1
#
_entry.id   AF-A0A955PJG9-F1
#
_cell.length_a   1.000
_cell.length_b   1.000
_cell.length_c   1.000
_cell.angle_alpha   90.00
_cell.angle_beta   90.00
_cell.angle_gamma   90.00
#
_symmetry.space_group_name_H-M   'P 1'
#
loop_
_entity.id
_entity.type
_entity.pdbx_description
1 polymer ?
#
loop_
_entity_poly.entity_id
_entity_poly.type
_entity_poly.pdbx_seq_one_letter_code
_entity_poly.pdbx_strand_id
1 'polypeptide(L)'
;MARNVALCIIFSIGIANLCQAGSPNEPKGFELPDLVPFGVTIETETPAGCLSELTPLGSRIYILNDSPAPAGPFSVDANGIVVRFDEGLPGNQIASMWTPGYSFSPNKVTVDFLNEVEESNEENNSTELIVPIPTPLPTCSPTPTRIEADIKPDGFVDDL
;
A
#
# COMPACT_ATOMS: atom_id res chain seq x y z
N MET A 1 4.46 -48.67 -9.67
CA MET A 1 4.76 -49.35 -8.39
C MET A 1 6.27 -49.41 -8.21
N ALA A 2 6.86 -48.36 -7.61
CA ALA A 2 8.27 -48.40 -7.20
C ALA A 2 8.29 -48.77 -5.71
N ARG A 3 8.97 -49.87 -5.39
CA ARG A 3 9.15 -50.38 -4.03
C ARG A 3 10.28 -49.59 -3.37
N ASN A 4 9.98 -48.84 -2.31
CA ASN A 4 11.00 -48.33 -1.41
C ASN A 4 11.19 -49.34 -0.26
N VAL A 5 12.32 -50.03 -0.26
CA VAL A 5 12.76 -50.87 0.85
C VAL A 5 13.62 -49.99 1.75
N ALA A 6 13.11 -49.60 2.91
CA ALA A 6 13.90 -48.95 3.95
C ALA A 6 14.38 -50.02 4.93
N LEU A 7 15.66 -50.37 4.86
CA LEU A 7 16.34 -51.23 5.82
C LEU A 7 16.86 -50.35 6.96
N CYS A 8 16.17 -50.38 8.11
CA CYS A 8 16.59 -49.67 9.30
C CYS A 8 17.51 -50.59 10.12
N ILE A 9 18.82 -50.36 10.08
CA ILE A 9 19.76 -51.08 10.93
C ILE A 9 19.82 -50.36 12.28
N ILE A 10 19.36 -51.02 13.33
CA ILE A 10 19.52 -50.55 14.70
C ILE A 10 20.93 -50.90 15.16
N PHE A 11 21.78 -49.91 15.41
CA PHE A 11 22.95 -50.08 16.27
C PHE A 11 22.76 -49.24 17.53
N SER A 12 22.63 -49.96 18.66
CA SER A 12 22.82 -49.38 19.98
C SER A 12 24.28 -48.97 20.13
N ILE A 13 24.48 -47.82 20.79
CA ILE A 13 25.75 -47.19 21.20
C ILE A 13 26.34 -46.23 20.16
N GLY A 14 26.16 -44.93 20.43
CA GLY A 14 27.20 -43.91 20.29
C GLY A 14 27.62 -43.46 18.88
N ILE A 15 27.25 -42.22 18.58
CA ILE A 15 27.85 -41.26 17.64
C ILE A 15 27.55 -41.46 16.13
N ALA A 16 27.12 -40.32 15.56
CA ALA A 16 27.22 -39.87 14.17
C ALA A 16 26.00 -39.99 13.25
N ASN A 17 25.70 -38.81 12.67
CA ASN A 17 25.04 -38.57 11.39
C ASN A 17 23.54 -38.89 11.30
N LEU A 18 22.75 -37.90 11.70
CA LEU A 18 21.49 -37.60 11.03
C LEU A 18 21.80 -37.18 9.59
N CYS A 19 21.81 -38.13 8.66
CA CYS A 19 21.39 -37.83 7.30
C CYS A 19 19.88 -37.60 7.35
N GLN A 20 19.44 -36.38 7.71
CA GLN A 20 18.06 -35.99 7.53
C GLN A 20 17.83 -35.75 6.03
N ALA A 21 17.38 -36.79 5.33
CA ALA A 21 16.67 -36.56 4.07
C ALA A 21 15.36 -35.88 4.46
N GLY A 22 15.27 -34.57 4.23
CA GLY A 22 14.02 -33.82 4.41
C GLY A 22 12.89 -34.55 3.70
N SER A 23 11.80 -34.81 4.43
CA SER A 23 10.60 -35.39 3.86
C SER A 23 10.02 -34.39 2.85
N PRO A 24 9.67 -34.80 1.62
CA PRO A 24 9.04 -33.90 0.65
C PRO A 24 7.64 -33.41 1.06
N ASN A 25 7.14 -33.81 2.24
CA ASN A 25 5.83 -33.44 2.77
C ASN A 25 5.88 -32.99 4.24
N GLU A 26 7.01 -32.51 4.75
CA GLU A 26 7.00 -31.79 6.02
C GLU A 26 6.27 -30.46 5.80
N PRO A 27 5.20 -30.14 6.56
CA PRO A 27 4.54 -28.85 6.42
C PRO A 27 5.60 -27.79 6.73
N LYS A 28 5.95 -26.98 5.71
CA LYS A 28 6.63 -25.70 5.93
C LYS A 28 5.90 -25.05 7.11
N GLY A 29 6.61 -24.73 8.19
CA GLY A 29 6.04 -23.92 9.26
C GLY A 29 5.28 -22.75 8.63
N PHE A 30 4.10 -22.42 9.15
CA PHE A 30 3.35 -21.28 8.64
C PHE A 30 4.28 -20.06 8.72
N GLU A 31 4.80 -19.62 7.58
CA GLU A 31 5.42 -18.31 7.48
C GLU A 31 4.33 -17.34 7.94
N LEU A 32 4.62 -16.50 8.93
CA LEU A 32 3.70 -15.46 9.36
C LEU A 32 3.81 -14.28 8.37
N PRO A 33 2.75 -13.48 8.18
CA PRO A 33 2.83 -12.23 7.44
C PRO A 33 3.91 -11.28 7.99
N ASP A 34 4.34 -10.29 7.20
CA ASP A 34 5.27 -9.24 7.63
C ASP A 34 4.93 -7.90 6.97
N LEU A 35 4.13 -7.07 7.64
CA LEU A 35 3.53 -5.85 7.11
C LEU A 35 4.42 -4.63 7.37
N VAL A 36 5.12 -4.19 6.33
CA VAL A 36 6.08 -3.08 6.43
C VAL A 36 5.54 -1.83 5.71
N PRO A 37 5.50 -0.65 6.36
CA PRO A 37 5.34 0.61 5.64
C PRO A 37 6.63 0.89 4.84
N PHE A 38 6.58 0.72 3.52
CA PHE A 38 7.78 0.82 2.69
C PHE A 38 7.95 2.18 1.99
N GLY A 39 6.94 3.05 2.02
CA GLY A 39 7.07 4.38 1.42
C GLY A 39 5.94 5.35 1.76
N VAL A 40 6.28 6.64 1.69
CA VAL A 40 5.33 7.76 1.76
C VAL A 40 5.66 8.76 0.65
N THR A 41 4.65 9.23 -0.07
CA THR A 41 4.76 10.35 -1.02
C THR A 41 3.69 11.40 -0.70
N ILE A 42 3.97 12.66 -1.00
CA ILE A 42 2.94 13.71 -1.00
C ILE A 42 2.42 13.82 -2.43
N GLU A 43 1.11 13.78 -2.62
CA GLU A 43 0.49 13.86 -3.95
C GLU A 43 -1.02 14.15 -3.84
N THR A 44 -1.65 14.39 -4.99
CA THR A 44 -3.11 14.46 -5.10
C THR A 44 -3.72 13.06 -4.98
N GLU A 45 -4.94 12.96 -4.45
CA GLU A 45 -5.65 11.66 -4.32
C GLU A 45 -5.76 10.94 -5.66
N THR A 46 -6.09 11.70 -6.71
CA THR A 46 -6.13 11.25 -8.10
C THR A 46 -5.05 11.99 -8.90
N PRO A 47 -4.27 11.29 -9.74
CA PRO A 47 -3.30 11.93 -10.62
C PRO A 47 -4.00 12.92 -11.57
N ALA A 48 -3.57 14.18 -11.56
CA ALA A 48 -4.09 15.22 -12.44
C ALA A 48 -2.94 15.84 -13.26
N GLY A 49 -3.23 16.21 -14.51
CA GLY A 49 -2.24 16.88 -15.38
C GLY A 49 -2.01 18.37 -15.03
N CYS A 50 -2.88 18.95 -14.21
CA CYS A 50 -2.81 20.31 -13.70
C CYS A 50 -3.57 20.40 -12.37
N LEU A 51 -3.24 21.37 -11.52
CA LEU A 51 -3.95 21.62 -10.27
C LEU A 51 -5.18 22.49 -10.53
N SER A 52 -6.34 22.03 -10.06
CA SER A 52 -7.46 22.93 -9.81
C SER A 52 -7.34 23.46 -8.37
N GLU A 53 -7.92 24.61 -8.06
CA GLU A 53 -7.95 25.13 -6.67
C GLU A 53 -8.65 24.18 -5.68
N LEU A 54 -9.32 23.13 -6.19
CA LEU A 54 -10.06 22.15 -5.42
C LEU A 54 -9.33 20.80 -5.28
N THR A 55 -8.08 20.67 -5.74
CA THR A 55 -7.37 19.39 -5.66
C THR A 55 -6.48 19.35 -4.41
N PRO A 56 -6.92 18.72 -3.29
CA PRO A 56 -6.12 18.68 -2.07
C PRO A 56 -4.88 17.81 -2.27
N LEU A 57 -3.76 18.26 -1.69
CA LEU A 57 -2.58 17.40 -1.48
C LEU A 57 -2.76 16.60 -0.20
N GLY A 58 -2.23 15.39 -0.23
CA GLY A 58 -2.21 14.48 0.90
C GLY A 58 -1.03 13.53 0.84
N SER A 59 -0.97 12.61 1.79
CA SER A 59 0.06 11.58 1.84
C SER A 59 -0.48 10.28 1.22
N ARG A 60 0.24 9.73 0.24
CA ARG A 60 0.08 8.33 -0.19
C ARG A 60 1.07 7.46 0.56
N ILE A 61 0.55 6.44 1.21
CA ILE A 61 1.30 5.48 2.01
C ILE A 61 1.31 4.16 1.25
N TYR A 62 2.48 3.53 1.17
CA TYR A 62 2.65 2.22 0.57
C TYR A 62 3.00 1.19 1.63
N ILE A 63 2.29 0.07 1.59
CA ILE A 63 2.42 -1.04 2.54
C ILE A 63 2.82 -2.27 1.74
N LEU A 64 3.85 -2.97 2.20
CA LEU A 64 4.33 -4.23 1.65
C LEU A 64 4.05 -5.34 2.66
N ASN A 65 3.56 -6.49 2.21
CA ASN A 65 3.69 -7.72 2.99
C ASN A 65 4.97 -8.45 2.53
N ASP A 66 6.05 -8.34 3.30
CA ASP A 66 7.41 -8.84 2.99
C ASP A 66 7.57 -10.34 3.32
N SER A 67 6.48 -11.08 3.18
CA SER A 67 6.46 -12.52 3.34
C SER A 67 5.55 -13.18 2.30
N PRO A 68 5.70 -14.48 2.01
CA PRO A 68 4.75 -15.23 1.19
C PRO A 68 3.38 -15.48 1.85
N ALA A 69 3.25 -15.21 3.15
CA ALA A 69 2.04 -15.50 3.89
C ALA A 69 1.03 -14.34 3.79
N PRO A 70 -0.25 -14.60 3.55
CA PRO A 70 -1.25 -13.55 3.50
C PRO A 70 -1.49 -12.96 4.90
N ALA A 71 -1.55 -11.64 4.99
CA ALA A 71 -2.04 -10.94 6.16
C ALA A 71 -3.57 -10.90 6.13
N GLY A 72 -4.20 -11.15 7.29
CA GLY A 72 -5.63 -10.91 7.49
C GLY A 72 -5.97 -9.41 7.52
N PRO A 73 -7.21 -9.05 7.89
CA PRO A 73 -7.60 -7.64 7.98
C PRO A 73 -6.77 -6.88 9.02
N PHE A 74 -6.36 -5.65 8.69
CA PHE A 74 -5.53 -4.82 9.57
C PHE A 74 -5.88 -3.33 9.42
N SER A 75 -5.38 -2.51 10.34
CA SER A 75 -5.58 -1.06 10.35
C SER A 75 -4.25 -0.33 10.21
N VAL A 76 -4.22 0.75 9.44
CA VAL A 76 -3.04 1.59 9.24
C VAL A 76 -3.32 2.97 9.79
N ASP A 77 -2.47 3.46 10.69
CA ASP A 77 -2.45 4.86 11.10
C ASP A 77 -1.40 5.62 10.28
N ALA A 78 -1.83 6.72 9.66
CA ALA A 78 -0.95 7.66 9.00
C ALA A 78 -1.23 9.07 9.53
N ASN A 79 -0.28 9.62 10.30
CA ASN A 79 -0.40 10.93 10.93
C ASN A 79 -1.71 11.11 11.75
N GLY A 80 -2.18 10.07 12.44
CA GLY A 80 -3.42 10.10 13.22
C GLY A 80 -4.70 9.83 12.42
N ILE A 81 -4.60 9.55 11.11
CA ILE A 81 -5.71 9.11 10.27
C ILE A 81 -5.63 7.59 10.13
N VAL A 82 -6.65 6.90 10.64
CA VAL A 82 -6.74 5.44 10.60
C VAL A 82 -7.57 4.98 9.41
N VAL A 83 -7.02 4.06 8.60
CA VAL A 83 -7.70 3.40 7.49
C VAL A 83 -7.63 1.89 7.67
N ARG A 84 -8.71 1.20 7.33
CA ARG A 84 -8.84 -0.25 7.47
C ARG A 84 -8.73 -0.97 6.13
N PHE A 85 -8.01 -2.10 6.12
CA PHE A 85 -7.91 -3.04 5.02
C PHE A 85 -8.72 -4.30 5.35
N ASP A 86 -10.02 -4.29 5.03
CA ASP A 86 -10.94 -5.36 5.43
C ASP A 86 -10.64 -6.73 4.81
N GLU A 87 -9.97 -6.76 3.66
CA GLU A 87 -9.57 -8.00 2.97
C GLU A 87 -8.12 -8.43 3.29
N GLY A 88 -7.40 -7.63 4.09
CA GLY A 88 -5.98 -7.82 4.38
C GLY A 88 -5.07 -7.53 3.19
N LEU A 89 -3.89 -8.15 3.18
CA LEU A 89 -2.87 -7.97 2.13
C LEU A 89 -2.23 -9.32 1.79
N PRO A 90 -2.38 -9.82 0.55
CA PRO A 90 -1.73 -11.07 0.16
C PRO A 90 -0.21 -11.00 0.31
N GLY A 91 0.43 -12.16 0.50
CA GLY A 91 1.89 -12.24 0.62
C GLY A 91 2.62 -11.72 -0.61
N ASN A 92 3.74 -11.03 -0.39
CA ASN A 92 4.57 -10.37 -1.40
C ASN A 92 3.80 -9.36 -2.27
N GLN A 93 2.69 -8.81 -1.77
CA GLN A 93 1.93 -7.76 -2.47
C GLN A 93 2.11 -6.41 -1.80
N ILE A 94 1.85 -5.38 -2.60
CA ILE A 94 1.84 -3.99 -2.18
C ILE A 94 0.41 -3.46 -2.24
N ALA A 95 0.01 -2.75 -1.20
CA ALA A 95 -1.15 -1.90 -1.22
C ALA A 95 -0.76 -0.42 -1.02
N SER A 96 -1.67 0.48 -1.38
CA SER A 96 -1.51 1.90 -1.07
C SER A 96 -2.81 2.51 -0.59
N MET A 97 -2.70 3.48 0.29
CA MET A 97 -3.81 4.33 0.73
C MET A 97 -3.42 5.79 0.60
N TRP A 98 -4.39 6.65 0.34
CA TRP A 98 -4.21 8.10 0.36
C TRP A 98 -4.96 8.69 1.55
N THR A 99 -4.34 9.64 2.23
CA THR A 99 -4.94 10.38 3.34
C THR A 99 -4.86 11.87 3.07
N PRO A 100 -5.88 12.66 3.43
CA PRO A 100 -5.85 14.10 3.23
C PRO A 100 -4.84 14.76 4.16
N GLY A 101 -4.11 15.75 3.63
CA GLY A 101 -3.08 16.47 4.37
C GLY A 101 -1.75 15.74 4.43
N TYR A 102 -0.71 16.49 4.79
CA TYR A 102 0.65 15.98 4.95
C TYR A 102 1.37 16.76 6.05
N SER A 103 2.43 16.18 6.60
CA SER A 103 3.25 16.83 7.61
C SER A 103 4.52 17.43 6.99
N PHE A 104 4.86 18.66 7.40
CA PHE A 104 6.19 19.26 7.17
C PHE A 104 7.24 18.72 8.17
N SER A 105 6.79 18.03 9.21
CA SER A 105 7.62 17.23 10.12
C SER A 105 7.66 15.78 9.61
N PRO A 106 8.41 14.85 10.25
CA PRO A 106 8.35 13.44 9.87
C PRO A 106 6.90 12.95 9.80
N ASN A 107 6.56 12.28 8.70
CA ASN A 107 5.29 11.59 8.54
C ASN A 107 5.42 10.26 9.27
N LYS A 108 4.56 10.07 10.27
CA LYS A 108 4.52 8.85 11.06
C LYS A 108 3.48 7.91 10.46
N VAL A 109 3.90 6.69 10.17
CA VAL A 109 3.04 5.63 9.68
C VAL A 109 3.24 4.40 10.55
N THR A 110 2.14 3.82 11.01
CA THR A 110 2.12 2.53 11.70
C THR A 110 1.13 1.62 11.00
N VAL A 111 1.64 0.54 10.42
CA VAL A 111 0.86 -0.58 9.88
C VAL A 111 0.49 -1.52 11.03
N ASP A 112 -0.62 -2.23 10.88
CA ASP A 112 -1.26 -3.00 11.93
C ASP A 112 -1.32 -2.27 13.29
N PHE A 113 -1.81 -1.03 13.26
CA PHE A 113 -1.81 -0.11 14.40
C PHE A 113 -2.53 -0.67 15.65
N LEU A 114 -3.47 -1.61 15.44
CA LEU A 114 -4.24 -2.25 16.52
C LEU A 114 -3.71 -3.65 16.89
N ASN A 115 -2.59 -4.09 16.30
CA ASN A 115 -1.97 -5.39 16.53
C ASN A 115 -2.95 -6.56 16.27
N GLU A 116 -3.63 -6.52 15.13
CA GLU A 116 -4.69 -7.43 14.72
C GLU A 116 -4.15 -8.69 14.01
N VAL A 117 -2.95 -8.59 13.44
CA VAL A 117 -2.29 -9.66 12.69
C VAL A 117 -1.08 -10.12 13.52
N GLU A 118 -0.89 -11.43 13.66
CA GLU A 118 0.35 -11.97 14.25
C GLU A 118 1.41 -12.05 13.15
N GLU A 119 2.51 -11.33 13.32
CA GLU A 119 3.50 -11.14 12.27
C GLU A 119 4.83 -11.83 12.60
N SER A 120 5.66 -12.03 11.56
CA SER A 120 7.00 -12.59 11.75
C SER A 120 7.95 -11.61 12.46
N ASN A 121 7.65 -10.31 12.35
CA ASN A 121 8.35 -9.23 13.00
C ASN A 121 7.35 -8.10 13.32
N GLU A 122 7.17 -7.77 14.59
CA GLU A 122 6.27 -6.67 15.00
C GLU A 122 7.02 -5.32 15.11
N GLU A 123 8.36 -5.34 15.02
CA GLU A 123 9.20 -4.16 15.26
C GLU A 123 9.39 -3.30 14.00
N ASN A 124 9.03 -3.79 12.81
CA ASN A 124 9.13 -3.10 11.52
C ASN A 124 7.80 -2.50 11.02
N ASN A 125 6.73 -2.58 11.82
CA ASN A 125 5.41 -2.05 11.48
C ASN A 125 5.32 -0.52 11.47
N SER A 126 6.39 0.20 11.85
CA SER A 126 6.37 1.65 11.98
C SER A 126 7.54 2.33 11.29
N THR A 127 7.27 3.50 10.70
CA THR A 127 8.30 4.38 10.11
C THR A 127 7.99 5.85 10.36
N GLU A 128 9.04 6.66 10.41
CA GLU A 128 8.95 8.12 10.48
C GLU A 128 9.88 8.73 9.45
N LEU A 129 9.33 9.41 8.43
CA LEU A 129 10.10 9.94 7.31
C LEU A 129 9.71 11.37 6.95
N ILE A 130 10.72 12.22 6.73
CA ILE A 130 10.53 13.52 6.08
C ILE A 130 10.53 13.29 4.56
N VAL A 131 9.43 13.60 3.90
CA VAL A 131 9.29 13.46 2.45
C VAL A 131 9.31 14.84 1.78
N PRO A 132 9.95 14.98 0.61
CA PRO A 132 9.98 16.25 -0.09
C PRO A 132 8.58 16.60 -0.60
N ILE A 133 8.25 17.89 -0.52
CA ILE A 133 7.01 18.40 -1.11
C ILE A 133 7.19 18.39 -2.64
N PRO A 134 6.22 17.86 -3.40
CA PRO A 134 6.26 17.87 -4.85
C PRO A 134 6.40 19.29 -5.39
N THR A 135 7.15 19.41 -6.49
CA THR A 135 7.13 20.63 -7.29
C THR A 135 5.68 20.88 -7.74
N PRO A 136 5.11 22.07 -7.50
CA PRO A 136 3.72 22.36 -7.88
C PRO A 136 3.50 22.11 -9.38
N LEU A 137 2.44 21.36 -9.70
CA LEU A 137 1.94 21.25 -11.06
C LEU A 137 1.41 22.62 -11.53
N PRO A 138 1.38 22.88 -12.85
CA PRO A 138 0.74 24.09 -13.37
C PRO A 138 -0.75 24.11 -12.99
N THR A 139 -1.30 25.29 -12.75
CA THR A 139 -2.73 25.47 -12.52
C THR A 139 -3.52 25.26 -13.81
N CYS A 140 -4.67 24.58 -13.73
CA CYS A 140 -5.55 24.43 -14.88
C CYS A 140 -6.10 25.80 -15.31
N SER A 141 -5.98 26.16 -16.60
CA SER A 141 -6.66 27.35 -17.14
C SER A 141 -8.12 26.99 -17.44
N PRO A 142 -9.11 27.75 -16.93
CA PRO A 142 -10.49 27.55 -17.35
C PRO A 142 -10.59 27.80 -18.86
N THR A 143 -11.32 26.93 -19.57
CA THR A 143 -11.71 27.25 -20.95
C THR A 143 -12.66 28.45 -20.89
N PRO A 144 -12.41 29.54 -21.63
CA PRO A 144 -13.33 30.67 -21.66
C PRO A 144 -14.70 30.19 -22.10
N THR A 145 -15.73 30.46 -21.29
CA THR A 145 -17.10 30.19 -21.69
C THR A 145 -17.43 31.12 -22.85
N ARG A 146 -17.67 30.54 -24.05
CA ARG A 146 -18.24 31.30 -25.16
C ARG A 146 -19.63 31.74 -24.72
N ILE A 147 -19.80 33.03 -24.45
CA ILE A 147 -21.12 33.62 -24.37
C ILE A 147 -21.65 33.61 -25.80
N GLU A 148 -22.53 32.67 -26.10
CA GLU A 148 -23.32 32.76 -27.32
C GLU A 148 -24.28 33.92 -27.11
N ALA A 149 -23.96 35.07 -27.71
CA ALA A 149 -24.89 36.19 -27.74
C ALA A 149 -26.16 35.67 -28.42
N ASP A 150 -27.27 35.71 -27.70
CA ASP A 150 -28.61 35.53 -28.24
C ASP A 150 -28.80 36.58 -29.34
N ILE A 151 -28.55 36.19 -30.59
CA ILE A 151 -28.91 37.02 -31.74
C ILE A 151 -30.42 36.98 -31.80
N LYS A 152 -31.05 38.03 -31.26
CA LYS A 152 -32.47 38.29 -31.43
C LYS A 152 -32.77 38.28 -32.94
N PRO A 153 -33.65 37.40 -33.44
CA PRO A 153 -33.95 37.32 -34.86
C PRO A 153 -35.02 38.35 -35.20
N ASP A 154 -34.68 39.63 -35.16
CA ASP A 154 -35.53 40.65 -35.77
C ASP A 154 -34.69 41.78 -36.38
N GLY A 155 -34.37 41.58 -37.66
CA GLY A 155 -33.85 42.63 -38.52
C GLY A 155 -34.85 43.76 -38.68
N PHE A 156 -34.77 44.76 -37.79
CA PHE A 156 -35.46 46.01 -37.94
C PHE A 156 -34.44 47.13 -38.17
N VAL A 157 -34.45 47.63 -39.41
CA VAL A 157 -33.72 48.82 -39.85
C VAL A 157 -34.67 49.99 -39.65
N ASP A 158 -34.33 50.93 -38.78
CA ASP A 158 -34.99 52.24 -38.76
C ASP A 158 -34.14 53.23 -39.56
N ASP A 159 -34.68 53.56 -40.73
CA ASP A 159 -34.21 54.57 -41.68
C ASP A 159 -34.87 55.91 -41.30
N LEU A 160 -34.09 56.89 -40.82
CA LEU A 160 -34.39 58.33 -40.88
C LEU A 160 -33.09 59.17 -40.90
#